data_AF-A0A370WRI8-F1
#
_entry.id   AF-A0A370WRI8-F1
#
_cell.length_a   1.000
_cell.length_b   1.000
_cell.length_c   1.000
_cell.angle_alpha   90.00
_cell.angle_beta   90.00
_cell.angle_gamma   90.00
#
_symmetry.space_group_name_H-M   'P 1'
#
loop_
_entity.id
_entity.type
_entity.pdbx_description
1 polymer ?
#
loop_
_entity_poly.entity_id
_entity_poly.type
_entity_poly.pdbx_seq_one_letter_code
_entity_poly.pdbx_strand_id
1 'polypeptide(L)'
;MSNPPRSSTALVQAAADAKQVFDGTDLVQWLGDTNVQTALSKLVCTFPTEWAADGIEQRYAWLKRTQPFVRIGEQSETPTLNETQWAAFEAHVRALCFWEQAKQAGYLDLDAVHWHVDPREFIKQFRKCGWLSEDEFRQFTPKFAPRAAPGVVYWESVSDPYKSKANQIPLPKAQLPHLNRVLRKFGITTPWRMACFFGNALQESSWLGGLVEKAPDGQRYAPWYGRGFLQLTWPKNYLDYWMFRGRGKQIPAELREKLLEAQKTADETRSNAPLQEPEGDLSAELKTWRGDVANPNRNDASLSAGFYWAKMNMARYADE
;
A
#
# COMPACT_ATOMS: atom_id res chain seq x y z
N MET A 1 -35.77 18.58 24.49
CA MET A 1 -35.29 17.47 23.65
C MET A 1 -34.72 18.08 22.38
N SER A 2 -33.40 18.19 22.30
CA SER A 2 -32.70 18.70 21.10
C SER A 2 -32.75 17.63 20.01
N ASN A 3 -33.20 18.00 18.82
CA ASN A 3 -33.14 17.10 17.66
C ASN A 3 -31.69 16.61 17.44
N PRO A 4 -31.49 15.33 17.09
CA PRO A 4 -30.16 14.83 16.79
C PRO A 4 -29.57 15.59 15.58
N PRO A 5 -28.25 15.83 15.55
CA PRO A 5 -27.62 16.47 14.40
C PRO A 5 -27.90 15.67 13.14
N ARG A 6 -28.51 16.31 12.13
CA ARG A 6 -28.73 15.71 10.81
C ARG A 6 -27.38 15.25 10.26
N SER A 7 -27.31 14.04 9.69
CA SER A 7 -26.06 13.54 9.10
C SER A 7 -25.57 14.50 8.01
N SER A 8 -24.25 14.62 7.84
CA SER A 8 -23.65 15.53 6.84
C SER A 8 -24.15 15.29 5.41
N THR A 9 -24.50 14.04 5.08
CA THR A 9 -25.15 13.66 3.82
C THR A 9 -26.56 14.25 3.72
N ALA A 10 -27.33 14.25 4.80
CA ALA A 10 -28.66 14.86 4.83
C ALA A 10 -28.61 16.40 4.75
N LEU A 11 -27.51 17.04 5.13
CA LEU A 11 -27.31 18.49 4.97
C LEU A 11 -26.94 18.87 3.53
N VAL A 12 -26.06 18.10 2.87
CA VAL A 12 -25.75 18.31 1.44
C VAL A 12 -26.93 17.93 0.55
N GLN A 13 -27.63 16.84 0.88
CA GLN A 13 -28.84 16.42 0.18
C GLN A 13 -29.98 17.40 0.46
N ALA A 14 -30.14 17.93 1.68
CA ALA A 14 -31.04 19.05 1.93
C ALA A 14 -30.57 20.37 1.26
N ALA A 15 -29.28 20.58 0.98
CA ALA A 15 -28.84 21.64 0.09
C ALA A 15 -29.39 21.41 -1.32
N ALA A 16 -29.18 20.21 -1.86
CA ALA A 16 -29.64 19.86 -3.19
C ALA A 16 -31.18 19.91 -3.29
N ASP A 17 -31.89 19.55 -2.22
CA ASP A 17 -33.33 19.32 -2.21
C ASP A 17 -34.17 20.47 -1.62
N ALA A 18 -33.64 21.27 -0.68
CA ALA A 18 -34.48 22.14 0.16
C ALA A 18 -34.68 23.58 -0.35
N LYS A 19 -34.01 24.02 -1.41
CA LYS A 19 -34.41 25.21 -2.15
C LYS A 19 -33.91 25.09 -3.59
N GLN A 20 -34.81 25.24 -4.56
CA GLN A 20 -34.43 25.42 -5.97
C GLN A 20 -33.58 26.69 -6.21
N VAL A 21 -33.34 27.52 -5.17
CA VAL A 21 -32.59 28.78 -5.25
C VAL A 21 -31.90 29.11 -3.93
N PHE A 22 -30.58 29.29 -3.95
CA PHE A 22 -29.76 29.76 -2.81
C PHE A 22 -29.15 31.12 -3.14
N ASP A 23 -29.38 32.12 -2.30
CA ASP A 23 -28.72 33.42 -2.44
C ASP A 23 -27.24 33.40 -2.01
N GLY A 24 -26.49 34.42 -2.41
CA GLY A 24 -25.05 34.46 -2.18
C GLY A 24 -24.70 34.47 -0.70
N THR A 25 -25.59 35.01 0.13
CA THR A 25 -25.45 35.03 1.59
C THR A 25 -25.68 33.65 2.19
N ASP A 26 -26.72 32.94 1.73
CA ASP A 26 -26.97 31.53 2.08
C ASP A 26 -25.72 30.67 1.74
N LEU A 27 -25.17 30.81 0.52
CA LEU A 27 -23.99 30.05 0.10
C LEU A 27 -22.73 30.38 0.91
N VAL A 28 -22.45 31.65 1.18
CA VAL A 28 -21.29 32.05 2.01
C VAL A 28 -21.43 31.50 3.43
N GLN A 29 -22.62 31.57 4.02
CA GLN A 29 -22.87 31.00 5.34
C GLN A 29 -22.64 29.49 5.36
N TRP A 30 -23.10 28.78 4.32
CA TRP A 30 -22.93 27.34 4.21
C TRP A 30 -21.49 26.92 3.94
N LEU A 31 -20.77 27.67 3.11
CA LEU A 31 -19.33 27.48 2.92
C LEU A 31 -18.56 27.71 4.21
N GLY A 32 -19.09 28.51 5.15
CA GLY A 32 -18.55 28.67 6.50
C GLY A 32 -18.87 27.53 7.48
N ASP A 33 -19.86 26.68 7.18
CA ASP A 33 -20.26 25.56 8.06
C ASP A 33 -19.27 24.40 7.95
N THR A 34 -18.69 23.99 9.09
CA THR A 34 -17.67 22.93 9.14
C THR A 34 -18.20 21.57 8.66
N ASN A 35 -19.47 21.25 8.88
CA ASN A 35 -20.08 20.00 8.42
C ASN A 35 -20.23 19.99 6.90
N VAL A 36 -20.61 21.12 6.31
CA VAL A 36 -20.71 21.30 4.85
C VAL A 36 -19.31 21.21 4.24
N GLN A 37 -18.32 21.93 4.77
CA GLN A 37 -16.93 21.83 4.31
C GLN A 37 -16.40 20.39 4.36
N THR A 38 -16.68 19.66 5.45
CA THR A 38 -16.27 18.26 5.63
C THR A 38 -16.96 17.31 4.64
N ALA A 39 -18.18 17.62 4.23
CA ALA A 39 -18.89 16.84 3.22
C ALA A 39 -18.33 17.13 1.82
N LEU A 40 -18.19 18.42 1.47
CA LEU A 40 -17.63 18.87 0.18
C LEU A 40 -16.21 18.34 -0.04
N SER A 41 -15.38 18.31 1.00
CA SER A 41 -14.00 17.83 0.90
C SER A 41 -13.89 16.34 0.53
N LYS A 42 -14.98 15.57 0.67
CA LYS A 42 -15.04 14.15 0.32
C LYS A 42 -15.70 13.90 -1.03
N LEU A 43 -16.20 14.94 -1.71
CA LEU A 43 -16.81 14.80 -3.02
C LEU A 43 -15.76 14.57 -4.10
N VAL A 44 -16.17 13.79 -5.11
CA VAL A 44 -15.43 13.58 -6.35
C VAL A 44 -16.36 14.05 -7.46
N CYS A 45 -16.00 15.17 -8.09
CA CYS A 45 -16.90 15.88 -9.01
C CYS A 45 -16.32 15.88 -10.42
N THR A 46 -17.17 15.77 -11.44
CA THR A 46 -16.75 15.93 -12.84
C THR A 46 -17.17 17.29 -13.35
N PHE A 47 -16.22 18.11 -13.80
CA PHE A 47 -16.50 19.39 -14.46
C PHE A 47 -15.33 19.82 -15.35
N PRO A 48 -15.57 20.70 -16.34
CA PRO A 48 -14.51 21.23 -17.20
C PRO A 48 -13.47 22.03 -16.40
N THR A 49 -12.20 21.81 -16.70
CA THR A 49 -11.07 22.58 -16.16
C THR A 49 -11.13 24.06 -16.56
N GLU A 50 -10.67 24.93 -15.67
CA GLU A 50 -10.61 26.38 -15.92
C GLU A 50 -9.62 26.74 -17.04
N TRP A 51 -8.65 25.86 -17.29
CA TRP A 51 -7.57 26.04 -18.26
C TRP A 51 -7.95 25.66 -19.70
N ALA A 52 -9.18 25.21 -19.95
CA ALA A 52 -9.66 24.87 -21.30
C ALA A 52 -10.24 26.10 -22.00
N ALA A 53 -9.82 26.35 -23.24
CA ALA A 53 -10.30 27.49 -24.03
C ALA A 53 -11.77 27.32 -24.47
N ASP A 54 -12.21 26.07 -24.60
CA ASP A 54 -13.59 25.73 -24.90
C ASP A 54 -14.46 25.87 -23.65
N GLY A 55 -15.70 26.31 -23.81
CA GLY A 55 -16.67 26.32 -22.71
C GLY A 55 -16.58 27.52 -21.75
N ILE A 56 -15.77 28.55 -22.03
CA ILE A 56 -15.58 29.72 -21.15
C ILE A 56 -16.92 30.39 -20.86
N GLU A 57 -17.75 30.61 -21.88
CA GLU A 57 -19.06 31.21 -21.69
C GLU A 57 -19.96 30.33 -20.81
N GLN A 58 -19.99 29.03 -21.03
CA GLN A 58 -20.80 28.10 -20.23
C GLN A 58 -20.38 28.09 -18.74
N ARG A 59 -19.08 28.24 -18.45
CA ARG A 59 -18.55 28.28 -17.08
C ARG A 59 -18.78 29.63 -16.39
N TYR A 60 -18.67 30.74 -17.11
CA TYR A 60 -18.58 32.07 -16.52
C TYR A 60 -19.71 33.03 -16.92
N ALA A 61 -20.67 32.64 -17.77
CA ALA A 61 -21.80 33.49 -18.15
C ALA A 61 -22.66 33.94 -16.96
N TRP A 62 -22.55 33.26 -15.81
CA TRP A 62 -23.15 33.74 -14.57
C TRP A 62 -22.62 35.11 -14.13
N LEU A 63 -21.40 35.51 -14.52
CA LEU A 63 -20.84 36.85 -14.27
C LEU A 63 -21.56 37.95 -15.05
N LYS A 64 -22.23 37.61 -16.16
CA LYS A 64 -23.10 38.54 -16.89
C LYS A 64 -24.40 38.82 -16.11
N ARG A 65 -24.74 38.01 -15.11
CA ARG A 65 -25.98 38.12 -14.33
C ARG A 65 -25.79 39.10 -13.17
N THR A 66 -26.76 40.00 -13.01
CA THR A 66 -26.95 41.01 -11.95
C THR A 66 -26.66 40.51 -10.53
N GLN A 67 -27.11 39.29 -10.24
CA GLN A 67 -26.93 38.60 -8.98
C GLN A 67 -26.71 37.11 -9.31
N PRO A 68 -25.50 36.57 -9.20
CA PRO A 68 -25.21 35.18 -9.59
C PRO A 68 -26.04 34.13 -8.84
N PHE A 69 -26.57 34.53 -7.68
CA PHE A 69 -27.16 33.64 -6.69
C PHE A 69 -28.59 34.04 -6.26
N VAL A 70 -29.18 35.19 -6.66
CA VAL A 70 -30.48 35.62 -6.07
C VAL A 70 -31.70 34.78 -6.43
N ARG A 71 -32.66 34.79 -5.50
CA ARG A 71 -33.97 34.12 -5.52
C ARG A 71 -34.73 34.38 -6.82
N ILE A 72 -35.35 33.33 -7.38
CA ILE A 72 -36.34 33.47 -8.46
C ILE A 72 -37.44 34.42 -7.97
N GLY A 73 -37.57 35.58 -8.63
CA GLY A 73 -38.64 36.57 -8.36
C GLY A 73 -38.19 37.95 -7.90
N GLU A 74 -36.91 38.16 -7.56
CA GLU A 74 -36.38 39.50 -7.26
C GLU A 74 -35.72 40.13 -8.49
N GLN A 75 -36.29 41.25 -8.97
CA GLN A 75 -35.67 42.06 -10.00
C GLN A 75 -34.81 43.16 -9.37
N SER A 76 -33.55 43.24 -9.79
CA SER A 76 -32.80 44.49 -9.75
C SER A 76 -31.98 44.61 -11.02
N GLU A 77 -32.11 45.77 -11.65
CA GLU A 77 -31.68 46.10 -13.01
C GLU A 77 -30.25 46.65 -12.98
N THR A 78 -29.21 45.85 -13.27
CA THR A 78 -27.91 46.28 -13.85
C THR A 78 -26.91 45.10 -14.02
N PRO A 79 -26.45 44.76 -15.24
CA PRO A 79 -25.50 43.66 -15.45
C PRO A 79 -24.16 43.91 -14.74
N THR A 80 -23.61 42.91 -14.06
CA THR A 80 -22.37 43.01 -13.27
C THR A 80 -21.13 43.22 -14.14
N LEU A 81 -21.14 42.71 -15.39
CA LEU A 81 -20.21 43.07 -16.46
C LEU A 81 -21.01 43.50 -17.68
N ASN A 82 -20.71 44.67 -18.24
CA ASN A 82 -21.20 45.06 -19.57
C ASN A 82 -20.45 44.30 -20.69
N GLU A 83 -20.93 44.39 -21.93
CA GLU A 83 -20.34 43.72 -23.11
C GLU A 83 -18.82 43.94 -23.22
N THR A 84 -18.35 45.18 -23.05
CA THR A 84 -16.92 45.52 -23.13
C THR A 84 -16.12 44.87 -22.01
N GLN A 85 -16.64 44.88 -20.79
CA GLN A 85 -16.00 44.27 -19.63
C GLN A 85 -15.99 42.73 -19.75
N TRP A 86 -17.06 42.13 -20.26
CA TRP A 86 -17.11 40.71 -20.57
C TRP A 86 -16.05 40.32 -21.59
N ALA A 87 -15.95 41.05 -22.71
CA ALA A 87 -14.97 40.77 -23.75
C ALA A 87 -13.54 40.84 -23.20
N ALA A 88 -13.24 41.82 -22.33
CA ALA A 88 -11.95 41.92 -21.66
C ALA A 88 -11.68 40.74 -20.71
N PHE A 89 -12.67 40.33 -19.92
CA PHE A 89 -12.59 39.16 -19.04
C PHE A 89 -12.37 37.86 -19.82
N GLU A 90 -13.18 37.62 -20.85
CA GLU A 90 -13.05 36.43 -21.70
C GLU A 90 -11.69 36.37 -22.37
N ALA A 91 -11.20 37.49 -22.91
CA ALA A 91 -9.85 37.56 -23.49
C ALA A 91 -8.77 37.22 -22.46
N HIS A 92 -8.91 37.70 -21.22
CA HIS A 92 -7.97 37.38 -20.14
C HIS A 92 -7.99 35.90 -19.76
N VAL A 93 -9.17 35.31 -19.50
CA VAL A 93 -9.30 33.89 -19.16
C VAL A 93 -8.78 33.02 -20.31
N ARG A 94 -9.15 33.35 -21.55
CA ARG A 94 -8.70 32.62 -22.75
C ARG A 94 -7.18 32.66 -22.91
N ALA A 95 -6.53 33.77 -22.55
CA ALA A 95 -5.06 33.87 -22.58
C ALA A 95 -4.37 32.98 -21.53
N LEU A 96 -5.06 32.62 -20.45
CA LEU A 96 -4.57 31.67 -19.44
C LEU A 96 -4.85 30.21 -19.82
N CYS A 97 -5.71 29.95 -20.80
CA CYS A 97 -6.01 28.60 -21.24
C CYS A 97 -4.84 27.99 -22.01
N PHE A 98 -4.41 26.80 -21.59
CA PHE A 98 -3.29 26.07 -22.20
C PHE A 98 -3.60 24.57 -22.38
N TRP A 99 -4.80 24.12 -21.99
CA TRP A 99 -5.10 22.69 -21.83
C TRP A 99 -5.03 21.92 -23.15
N GLU A 100 -5.59 22.50 -24.21
CA GLU A 100 -5.63 21.91 -25.55
C GLU A 100 -4.22 21.78 -26.14
N GLN A 101 -3.38 22.81 -25.98
CA GLN A 101 -2.00 22.82 -26.46
C GLN A 101 -1.15 21.82 -25.68
N ALA A 102 -1.31 21.74 -24.36
CA ALA A 102 -0.58 20.77 -23.54
C ALA A 102 -0.98 19.32 -23.83
N LYS A 103 -2.27 19.07 -24.15
CA LYS A 103 -2.74 17.77 -24.63
C LYS A 103 -2.15 17.42 -26.00
N GLN A 104 -2.20 18.35 -26.95
CA GLN A 104 -1.65 18.16 -28.30
C GLN A 104 -0.13 17.91 -28.27
N ALA A 105 0.59 18.57 -27.36
CA ALA A 105 2.03 18.37 -27.15
C ALA A 105 2.38 17.10 -26.37
N GLY A 106 1.40 16.35 -25.86
CA GLY A 106 1.61 15.11 -25.11
C GLY A 106 2.11 15.31 -23.68
N TYR A 107 1.99 16.52 -23.12
CA TYR A 107 2.35 16.80 -21.72
C TYR A 107 1.28 16.36 -20.73
N LEU A 108 0.04 16.17 -21.19
CA LEU A 108 -1.07 15.65 -20.38
C LEU A 108 -1.92 14.67 -21.18
N ASP A 109 -2.42 13.65 -20.49
CA ASP A 109 -3.35 12.65 -21.01
C ASP A 109 -4.69 12.71 -20.25
N LEU A 110 -5.31 13.89 -20.27
CA LEU A 110 -6.59 14.15 -19.63
C LEU A 110 -7.49 14.96 -20.57
N ASP A 111 -8.79 14.63 -20.60
CA ASP A 111 -9.79 15.47 -21.25
C ASP A 111 -10.04 16.77 -20.47
N ALA A 112 -10.57 17.80 -21.14
CA ALA A 112 -10.92 19.06 -20.51
C ALA A 112 -11.95 18.88 -19.38
N VAL A 113 -12.87 17.93 -19.56
CA VAL A 113 -13.81 17.49 -18.52
C VAL A 113 -13.23 16.25 -17.83
N HIS A 114 -12.90 16.37 -16.56
CA HIS A 114 -12.31 15.28 -15.78
C HIS A 114 -12.75 15.34 -14.31
N TRP A 115 -12.34 14.33 -13.54
CA TRP A 115 -12.65 14.21 -12.12
C TRP A 115 -11.73 15.10 -11.29
N HIS A 116 -12.35 15.86 -10.38
CA HIS A 116 -11.71 16.72 -9.40
C HIS A 116 -11.98 16.21 -7.99
N VAL A 117 -11.02 16.42 -7.11
CA VAL A 117 -11.07 16.02 -5.70
C VAL A 117 -10.50 17.15 -4.84
N ASP A 118 -10.90 17.26 -3.57
CA ASP A 118 -10.20 18.17 -2.65
C ASP A 118 -8.75 17.67 -2.50
N PRO A 119 -7.74 18.48 -2.86
CA PRO A 119 -6.35 18.05 -2.88
C PRO A 119 -5.83 17.70 -1.48
N ARG A 120 -6.35 18.35 -0.43
CA ARG A 120 -5.95 18.10 0.96
C ARG A 120 -6.52 16.76 1.44
N GLU A 121 -7.78 16.47 1.15
CA GLU A 121 -8.36 15.16 1.47
C GLU A 121 -7.73 14.05 0.66
N PHE A 122 -7.46 14.27 -0.63
CA PHE A 122 -6.71 13.32 -1.45
C PHE A 122 -5.36 12.97 -0.82
N ILE A 123 -4.56 13.99 -0.46
CA ILE A 123 -3.27 13.79 0.22
C ILE A 123 -3.46 13.08 1.57
N LYS A 124 -4.45 13.46 2.39
CA LYS A 124 -4.74 12.80 3.67
C LYS A 124 -5.05 11.32 3.50
N GLN A 125 -5.79 10.93 2.45
CA GLN A 125 -6.06 9.52 2.17
C GLN A 125 -4.80 8.80 1.68
N PHE A 126 -4.05 9.41 0.76
CA PHE A 126 -2.81 8.80 0.22
C PHE A 126 -1.74 8.62 1.29
N ARG A 127 -1.65 9.53 2.27
CA ARG A 127 -0.74 9.40 3.42
C ARG A 127 -1.05 8.21 4.35
N LYS A 128 -2.23 7.59 4.21
CA LYS A 128 -2.56 6.33 4.91
C LYS A 128 -2.00 5.10 4.18
N CYS A 129 -1.46 5.27 2.97
CA CYS A 129 -0.76 4.21 2.28
C CYS A 129 0.53 3.89 3.05
N GLY A 130 0.56 2.75 3.74
CA GLY A 130 1.76 2.25 4.42
C GLY A 130 2.69 1.46 3.52
N TRP A 131 2.57 1.60 2.19
CA TRP A 131 3.43 0.88 1.25
C TRP A 131 4.74 1.63 1.09
N LEU A 132 5.84 0.89 1.20
CA LEU A 132 7.17 1.43 1.01
C LEU A 132 7.49 1.53 -0.48
N SER A 133 8.07 2.66 -0.87
CA SER A 133 8.78 2.84 -2.13
C SER A 133 10.10 2.07 -2.16
N GLU A 134 10.72 1.94 -3.33
CA GLU A 134 12.04 1.31 -3.47
C GLU A 134 13.11 2.08 -2.69
N ASP A 135 13.03 3.42 -2.69
CA ASP A 135 13.99 4.29 -2.00
C ASP A 135 13.85 4.24 -0.48
N GLU A 136 12.64 4.14 0.05
CA GLU A 136 12.42 3.91 1.48
C GLU A 136 12.90 2.52 1.89
N PHE A 137 12.59 1.49 1.10
CA PHE A 137 12.98 0.13 1.42
C PHE A 137 14.51 -0.06 1.37
N ARG A 138 15.20 0.64 0.47
CA ARG A 138 16.67 0.63 0.39
C ARG A 138 17.34 1.14 1.67
N GLN A 139 16.68 2.04 2.41
CA GLN A 139 17.22 2.60 3.65
C GLN A 139 17.22 1.60 4.81
N PHE A 140 16.53 0.46 4.69
CA PHE A 140 16.51 -0.57 5.73
C PHE A 140 17.81 -1.35 5.83
N THR A 141 18.59 -1.40 4.75
CA THR A 141 19.86 -2.13 4.74
C THR A 141 21.00 -1.18 5.09
N PRO A 142 21.65 -1.34 6.26
CA PRO A 142 22.73 -0.46 6.66
C PRO A 142 23.96 -0.73 5.80
N LYS A 143 24.86 0.26 5.67
CA LYS A 143 26.17 0.07 5.01
C LYS A 143 27.15 -0.74 5.86
N PHE A 144 27.00 -0.66 7.19
CA PHE A 144 27.84 -1.35 8.16
C PHE A 144 26.98 -1.92 9.28
N ALA A 145 27.33 -3.09 9.78
CA ALA A 145 26.67 -3.73 10.90
C ALA A 145 27.67 -4.01 12.03
N PRO A 146 27.30 -3.80 13.31
CA PRO A 146 28.17 -4.14 14.42
C PRO A 146 28.28 -5.66 14.57
N ARG A 147 29.48 -6.12 14.89
CA ARG A 147 29.80 -7.51 15.23
C ARG A 147 30.45 -7.57 16.59
N ALA A 148 29.97 -8.47 17.42
CA ALA A 148 30.56 -8.75 18.72
C ALA A 148 31.58 -9.89 18.57
N ALA A 149 32.80 -9.63 19.03
CA ALA A 149 33.81 -10.63 19.30
C ALA A 149 34.22 -10.53 20.78
N PRO A 150 34.90 -11.54 21.36
CA PRO A 150 35.33 -11.49 22.76
C PRO A 150 36.13 -10.20 23.05
N GLY A 151 35.55 -9.31 23.87
CA GLY A 151 36.18 -8.06 24.29
C GLY A 151 36.17 -6.89 23.30
N VAL A 152 35.56 -7.02 22.10
CA VAL A 152 35.52 -5.95 21.10
C VAL A 152 34.25 -5.94 20.26
N VAL A 153 33.78 -4.74 19.91
CA VAL A 153 32.76 -4.54 18.88
C VAL A 153 33.43 -3.89 17.68
N TYR A 154 33.30 -4.50 16.50
CA TYR A 154 33.81 -3.93 15.25
C TYR A 154 32.68 -3.78 14.22
N TRP A 155 32.88 -2.90 13.24
CA TRP A 155 31.92 -2.63 12.19
C TRP A 155 32.29 -3.40 10.93
N GLU A 156 31.42 -4.32 10.51
CA GLU A 156 31.60 -5.08 9.27
C GLU A 156 30.81 -4.42 8.14
N SER A 157 31.39 -4.35 6.95
CA SER A 157 30.70 -3.88 5.74
C SER A 157 29.59 -4.84 5.35
N VAL A 158 28.39 -4.30 5.14
CA VAL A 158 27.25 -5.06 4.64
C VAL A 158 27.28 -5.03 3.11
N SER A 159 27.16 -6.21 2.50
CA SER A 159 27.05 -6.31 1.04
C SER A 159 25.77 -5.62 0.57
N ASP A 160 25.88 -4.76 -0.43
CA ASP A 160 24.74 -4.05 -1.01
C ASP A 160 23.83 -5.05 -1.77
N PRO A 161 22.61 -5.34 -1.27
CA PRO A 161 21.72 -6.33 -1.88
C PRO A 161 21.09 -5.83 -3.18
N TYR A 162 21.25 -4.53 -3.51
CA TYR A 162 20.83 -3.96 -4.78
C TYR A 162 21.89 -4.09 -5.87
N LYS A 163 23.12 -4.52 -5.54
CA LYS A 163 24.14 -4.88 -6.54
C LYS A 163 23.79 -6.23 -7.16
N SER A 164 23.03 -6.20 -8.26
CA SER A 164 22.71 -7.42 -9.00
C SER A 164 23.91 -7.92 -9.81
N LYS A 165 24.00 -9.23 -9.98
CA LYS A 165 24.74 -9.83 -11.12
C LYS A 165 24.03 -9.43 -12.42
N ALA A 166 24.75 -9.37 -13.54
CA ALA A 166 24.16 -8.99 -14.83
C ALA A 166 22.88 -9.81 -15.11
N ASN A 167 21.82 -9.12 -15.56
CA ASN A 167 20.52 -9.70 -15.94
C ASN A 167 19.64 -10.30 -14.81
N GLN A 168 19.82 -9.90 -13.55
CA GLN A 168 18.92 -10.31 -12.45
C GLN A 168 18.30 -9.10 -11.75
N ILE A 169 17.00 -9.15 -11.47
CA ILE A 169 16.34 -8.16 -10.60
C ILE A 169 16.86 -8.40 -9.16
N PRO A 170 17.36 -7.37 -8.46
CA PRO A 170 17.78 -7.52 -7.07
C PRO A 170 16.66 -8.08 -6.19
N LEU A 171 17.01 -8.95 -5.23
CA LEU A 171 16.04 -9.57 -4.32
C LEU A 171 15.13 -8.54 -3.61
N PRO A 172 15.65 -7.43 -3.06
CA PRO A 172 14.81 -6.40 -2.45
C PRO A 172 13.76 -5.84 -3.41
N LYS A 173 14.15 -5.59 -4.67
CA LYS A 173 13.28 -5.02 -5.70
C LYS A 173 12.20 -6.01 -6.15
N ALA A 174 12.57 -7.27 -6.33
CA ALA A 174 11.63 -8.32 -6.70
C ALA A 174 10.59 -8.58 -5.59
N GLN A 175 10.99 -8.51 -4.32
CA GLN A 175 10.13 -8.82 -3.18
C GLN A 175 9.34 -7.62 -2.63
N LEU A 176 9.72 -6.38 -2.92
CA LEU A 176 9.05 -5.18 -2.40
C LEU A 176 7.52 -5.19 -2.60
N PRO A 177 6.97 -5.49 -3.80
CA PRO A 177 5.52 -5.57 -3.98
C PRO A 177 4.86 -6.67 -3.13
N HIS A 178 5.57 -7.78 -2.89
CA HIS A 178 5.09 -8.89 -2.09
C HIS A 178 5.10 -8.54 -0.59
N LEU A 179 6.17 -7.91 -0.12
CA LEU A 179 6.29 -7.43 1.26
C LEU A 179 5.20 -6.40 1.57
N ASN A 180 4.98 -5.39 0.73
CA ASN A 180 3.91 -4.40 0.92
C ASN A 180 2.52 -5.05 1.05
N ARG A 181 2.25 -6.08 0.23
CA ARG A 181 0.98 -6.85 0.31
C ARG A 181 0.88 -7.66 1.60
N VAL A 182 1.99 -8.26 2.05
CA VAL A 182 2.06 -9.05 3.28
C VAL A 182 1.89 -8.17 4.51
N LEU A 183 2.60 -7.03 4.59
CA LEU A 183 2.45 -6.08 5.68
C LEU A 183 0.98 -5.68 5.87
N ARG A 184 0.31 -5.33 4.77
CA ARG A 184 -1.14 -5.05 4.78
C ARG A 184 -1.96 -6.27 5.21
N LYS A 185 -1.70 -7.45 4.65
CA LYS A 185 -2.47 -8.68 4.93
C LYS A 185 -2.44 -9.08 6.40
N PHE A 186 -1.30 -8.90 7.07
CA PHE A 186 -1.10 -9.30 8.46
C PHE A 186 -1.18 -8.13 9.46
N GLY A 187 -1.65 -6.95 9.02
CA GLY A 187 -1.82 -5.79 9.90
C GLY A 187 -0.50 -5.23 10.46
N ILE A 188 0.61 -5.41 9.76
CA ILE A 188 1.93 -4.88 10.10
C ILE A 188 2.03 -3.46 9.54
N THR A 189 1.15 -2.58 10.00
CA THR A 189 0.90 -1.26 9.39
C THR A 189 1.33 -0.08 10.25
N THR A 190 1.83 -0.33 11.46
CA THR A 190 2.39 0.71 12.33
C THR A 190 3.91 0.75 12.17
N PRO A 191 4.55 1.93 12.38
CA PRO A 191 6.01 2.03 12.30
C PRO A 191 6.74 1.03 13.21
N TRP A 192 6.24 0.80 14.43
CA TRP A 192 6.81 -0.15 15.39
C TRP A 192 6.71 -1.60 14.92
N ARG A 193 5.53 -2.04 14.47
CA ARG A 193 5.36 -3.40 13.92
C ARG A 193 6.24 -3.62 12.68
N MET A 194 6.34 -2.61 11.81
CA MET A 194 7.24 -2.67 10.66
C MET A 194 8.70 -2.77 11.10
N ALA A 195 9.15 -1.96 12.05
CA ALA A 195 10.52 -2.01 12.58
C ALA A 195 10.85 -3.38 13.19
N CYS A 196 9.96 -3.97 14.00
CA CYS A 196 10.13 -5.30 14.56
C CYS A 196 10.14 -6.39 13.48
N PHE A 197 9.24 -6.31 12.50
CA PHE A 197 9.19 -7.27 11.39
C PHE A 197 10.47 -7.21 10.55
N PHE A 198 10.86 -6.02 10.11
CA PHE A 198 12.05 -5.84 9.28
C PHE A 198 13.35 -6.07 10.05
N GLY A 199 13.42 -5.71 11.33
CA GLY A 199 14.60 -6.01 12.16
C GLY A 199 14.93 -7.50 12.19
N ASN A 200 13.92 -8.36 12.37
CA ASN A 200 14.08 -9.81 12.26
C ASN A 200 14.37 -10.23 10.81
N ALA A 201 13.56 -9.76 9.85
CA ALA A 201 13.68 -10.19 8.45
C ALA A 201 15.04 -9.88 7.83
N LEU A 202 15.62 -8.71 8.15
CA LEU A 202 16.93 -8.30 7.67
C LEU A 202 18.03 -9.22 8.20
N GLN A 203 18.03 -9.50 9.50
CA GLN A 203 19.03 -10.37 10.12
C GLN A 203 18.97 -11.79 9.51
N GLU A 204 17.76 -12.34 9.42
CA GLU A 204 17.49 -13.70 8.95
C GLU A 204 17.75 -13.89 7.44
N SER A 205 17.67 -12.83 6.64
CA SER A 205 17.90 -12.87 5.18
C SER A 205 19.29 -12.39 4.75
N SER A 206 20.24 -12.28 5.69
CA SER A 206 21.56 -11.70 5.43
C SER A 206 21.47 -10.31 4.77
N TRP A 207 20.70 -9.41 5.38
CA TRP A 207 20.40 -8.06 4.90
C TRP A 207 19.74 -8.04 3.53
N LEU A 208 18.74 -8.90 3.30
CA LEU A 208 18.08 -9.10 2.00
C LEU A 208 19.03 -9.63 0.91
N GLY A 209 20.13 -10.29 1.30
CA GLY A 209 21.09 -10.90 0.39
C GLY A 209 20.71 -12.33 -0.03
N GLY A 210 19.82 -12.99 0.71
CA GLY A 210 19.40 -14.35 0.37
C GLY A 210 18.14 -14.80 1.11
N LEU A 211 17.45 -15.79 0.53
CA LEU A 211 16.25 -16.42 1.09
C LEU A 211 16.49 -17.86 1.56
N VAL A 212 17.73 -18.32 1.55
CA VAL A 212 18.12 -19.67 1.96
C VAL A 212 19.23 -19.55 2.99
N GLU A 213 19.12 -20.32 4.06
CA GLU A 213 20.16 -20.43 5.08
C GLU A 213 21.52 -20.84 4.46
N LYS A 214 22.61 -20.34 5.03
CA LYS A 214 23.97 -20.71 4.61
C LYS A 214 24.36 -22.08 5.17
N ALA A 215 25.00 -22.91 4.35
CA ALA A 215 25.49 -24.25 4.72
C ALA A 215 24.43 -25.19 5.35
N PRO A 216 23.31 -25.44 4.66
CA PRO A 216 22.18 -26.16 5.25
C PRO A 216 22.35 -27.68 5.32
N ASP A 217 23.21 -28.28 4.50
CA ASP A 217 23.21 -29.74 4.28
C ASP A 217 23.66 -30.56 5.50
N GLY A 218 24.48 -29.97 6.38
CA GLY A 218 24.93 -30.60 7.63
C GLY A 218 23.97 -30.43 8.80
N GLN A 219 22.85 -29.72 8.61
CA GLN A 219 21.93 -29.42 9.70
C GLN A 219 21.03 -30.61 10.01
N ARG A 220 20.72 -30.82 11.29
CA ARG A 220 19.83 -31.89 11.78
C ARG A 220 18.40 -31.83 11.23
N TYR A 221 18.00 -30.68 10.69
CA TYR A 221 16.71 -30.47 10.06
C TYR A 221 16.79 -30.52 8.53
N ALA A 222 17.95 -30.76 7.92
CA ALA A 222 18.05 -30.87 6.46
C ALA A 222 17.16 -32.02 5.94
N PRO A 223 16.48 -31.87 4.79
CA PRO A 223 16.49 -30.72 3.86
C PRO A 223 15.45 -29.60 4.16
N TRP A 224 14.88 -29.60 5.37
CA TRP A 224 13.91 -28.63 5.89
C TRP A 224 14.57 -27.41 6.56
N TYR A 225 15.69 -26.96 5.99
CA TYR A 225 16.43 -25.77 6.42
C TYR A 225 15.69 -24.46 6.18
N GLY A 226 16.22 -23.39 6.77
CA GLY A 226 15.62 -22.05 6.73
C GLY A 226 15.42 -21.53 5.32
N ARG A 227 14.17 -21.11 5.03
CA ARG A 227 13.82 -20.39 3.78
C ARG A 227 12.93 -19.17 4.05
N GLY A 228 13.02 -18.18 3.18
CA GLY A 228 12.21 -16.96 3.25
C GLY A 228 12.77 -15.93 4.23
N PHE A 229 12.02 -14.85 4.46
CA PHE A 229 12.52 -13.72 5.24
C PHE A 229 12.63 -13.97 6.74
N LEU A 230 11.90 -14.93 7.30
CA LEU A 230 11.99 -15.32 8.72
C LEU A 230 12.39 -16.80 8.87
N GLN A 231 13.20 -17.30 7.93
CA GLN A 231 13.83 -18.63 7.95
C GLN A 231 12.90 -19.75 8.45
N LEU A 232 11.87 -20.07 7.66
CA LEU A 232 10.97 -21.18 7.95
C LEU A 232 11.77 -22.50 7.95
N THR A 233 11.86 -23.14 9.11
CA THR A 233 12.70 -24.34 9.36
C THR A 233 11.88 -25.45 9.99
N TRP A 234 12.24 -26.72 9.75
CA TRP A 234 11.59 -27.95 10.23
C TRP A 234 10.29 -28.36 9.51
N PRO A 235 10.04 -29.68 9.31
CA PRO A 235 8.84 -30.19 8.67
C PRO A 235 7.54 -29.59 9.20
N LYS A 236 7.38 -29.54 10.53
CA LYS A 236 6.17 -29.01 11.18
C LYS A 236 5.83 -27.59 10.69
N ASN A 237 6.82 -26.72 10.57
CA ASN A 237 6.57 -25.33 10.19
C ASN A 237 6.18 -25.19 8.70
N TYR A 238 6.77 -26.01 7.82
CA TYR A 238 6.34 -26.07 6.41
C TYR A 238 4.94 -26.66 6.26
N LEU A 239 4.63 -27.74 6.99
CA LEU A 239 3.29 -28.34 7.02
C LEU A 239 2.23 -27.34 7.50
N ASP A 240 2.48 -26.65 8.61
CA ASP A 240 1.58 -25.62 9.14
C ASP A 240 1.39 -24.48 8.12
N TYR A 241 2.47 -24.04 7.45
CA TYR A 241 2.42 -23.03 6.41
C TYR A 241 1.60 -23.48 5.18
N TRP A 242 1.77 -24.72 4.72
CA TRP A 242 0.99 -25.26 3.61
C TRP A 242 -0.49 -25.43 3.97
N MET A 243 -0.81 -25.80 5.21
CA MET A 243 -2.18 -25.77 5.71
C MET A 243 -2.78 -24.36 5.67
N PHE A 244 -2.02 -23.35 6.13
CA PHE A 244 -2.43 -21.94 6.03
C PHE A 244 -2.66 -21.51 4.57
N ARG A 245 -1.89 -22.06 3.62
CA ARG A 245 -2.08 -21.85 2.18
C ARG A 245 -3.30 -22.56 1.60
N GLY A 246 -4.09 -23.26 2.41
CA GLY A 246 -5.25 -24.03 1.96
C GLY A 246 -4.87 -25.34 1.28
N ARG A 247 -3.63 -25.81 1.46
CA ARG A 247 -3.08 -27.00 0.78
C ARG A 247 -3.10 -28.27 1.64
N GLY A 248 -3.76 -28.22 2.80
CA GLY A 248 -3.74 -29.32 3.77
C GLY A 248 -4.33 -30.63 3.25
N LYS A 249 -5.34 -30.57 2.36
CA LYS A 249 -5.99 -31.77 1.81
C LYS A 249 -5.10 -32.55 0.84
N GLN A 250 -4.09 -31.88 0.27
CA GLN A 250 -3.13 -32.46 -0.66
C GLN A 250 -1.95 -33.14 0.06
N ILE A 251 -1.89 -33.06 1.40
CA ILE A 251 -0.86 -33.71 2.21
C ILE A 251 -1.45 -35.01 2.77
N PRO A 252 -0.95 -36.19 2.36
CA PRO A 252 -1.40 -37.46 2.94
C PRO A 252 -1.20 -37.47 4.46
N ALA A 253 -2.20 -37.95 5.20
CA ALA A 253 -2.17 -37.98 6.66
C ALA A 253 -0.99 -38.80 7.21
N GLU A 254 -0.74 -39.97 6.61
CA GLU A 254 0.38 -40.84 6.97
C GLU A 254 1.73 -40.15 6.76
N LEU A 255 1.93 -39.46 5.63
CA LEU A 255 3.14 -38.69 5.34
C LEU A 255 3.35 -37.57 6.36
N ARG A 256 2.27 -36.89 6.75
CA ARG A 256 2.31 -35.85 7.78
C ARG A 256 2.78 -36.42 9.12
N GLU A 257 2.21 -37.54 9.57
CA GLU A 257 2.60 -38.15 10.85
C GLU A 257 4.05 -38.64 10.81
N LYS A 258 4.46 -39.31 9.73
CA LYS A 258 5.86 -39.72 9.51
C LYS A 258 6.82 -38.55 9.64
N LEU A 259 6.52 -37.42 8.99
CA LEU A 259 7.37 -36.22 9.04
C LEU A 259 7.47 -35.60 10.45
N LEU A 260 6.39 -35.62 11.22
CA LEU A 260 6.37 -35.10 12.58
C LEU A 260 7.15 -35.99 13.56
N GLU A 261 7.02 -37.31 13.44
CA GLU A 261 7.78 -38.26 14.25
C GLU A 261 9.27 -38.23 13.88
N ALA A 262 9.59 -38.22 12.58
CA ALA A 262 10.97 -38.09 12.11
C ALA A 262 11.62 -36.78 12.60
N GLN A 263 10.88 -35.67 12.60
CA GLN A 263 11.37 -34.42 13.17
C GLN A 263 11.72 -34.56 14.65
N LYS A 264 10.86 -35.19 15.45
CA LYS A 264 11.09 -35.39 16.89
C LYS A 264 12.38 -36.20 17.11
N THR A 265 12.52 -37.33 16.43
CA THR A 265 13.73 -38.17 16.50
C THR A 265 14.97 -37.42 16.02
N ALA A 266 14.87 -36.58 14.98
CA ALA A 266 15.98 -35.77 14.49
C ALA A 266 16.44 -34.69 15.48
N ASP A 267 15.50 -34.08 16.20
CA ASP A 267 15.78 -33.10 17.25
C ASP A 267 16.50 -33.76 18.44
N GLU A 268 16.01 -34.93 18.88
CA GLU A 268 16.56 -35.73 19.98
C GLU A 268 17.96 -36.28 19.66
N THR A 269 18.12 -36.91 18.50
CA THR A 269 19.39 -37.55 18.09
C THR A 269 20.40 -36.55 17.53
N ARG A 270 20.02 -35.28 17.35
CA ARG A 270 20.83 -34.25 16.69
C ARG A 270 21.30 -34.65 15.29
N SER A 271 20.54 -35.49 14.60
CA SER A 271 20.86 -36.05 13.28
C SER A 271 19.69 -35.89 12.33
N ASN A 272 19.96 -35.63 11.05
CA ASN A 272 18.92 -35.55 10.02
C ASN A 272 18.54 -36.93 9.43
N ALA A 273 19.21 -38.01 9.84
CA ALA A 273 18.97 -39.35 9.30
C ALA A 273 17.48 -39.79 9.36
N PRO A 274 16.72 -39.50 10.44
CA PRO A 274 15.30 -39.85 10.50
C PRO A 274 14.44 -39.15 9.44
N LEU A 275 14.88 -37.99 8.92
CA LEU A 275 14.13 -37.21 7.93
C LEU A 275 14.33 -37.73 6.49
N GLN A 276 15.29 -38.62 6.24
CA GLN A 276 15.64 -39.06 4.88
C GLN A 276 14.57 -39.96 4.25
N GLU A 277 13.98 -40.89 5.02
CA GLU A 277 12.91 -41.75 4.50
C GLU A 277 11.64 -40.94 4.17
N PRO A 278 11.08 -40.12 5.08
CA PRO A 278 9.91 -39.30 4.75
C PRO A 278 10.16 -38.25 3.65
N GLU A 279 11.42 -37.81 3.46
CA GLU A 279 11.80 -36.96 2.34
C GLU A 279 11.71 -37.68 0.98
N GLY A 280 12.02 -38.97 0.96
CA GLY A 280 11.82 -39.85 -0.20
C GLY A 280 10.35 -39.94 -0.60
N ASP A 281 9.46 -39.98 0.40
CA ASP A 281 8.00 -40.10 0.23
C ASP A 281 7.31 -38.80 -0.23
N LEU A 282 8.01 -37.65 -0.21
CA LEU A 282 7.44 -36.38 -0.70
C LEU A 282 7.19 -36.40 -2.21
N SER A 283 5.98 -36.02 -2.62
CA SER A 283 5.65 -35.77 -4.02
C SER A 283 6.47 -34.60 -4.60
N ALA A 284 6.61 -34.58 -5.93
CA ALA A 284 7.26 -33.47 -6.63
C ALA A 284 6.61 -32.12 -6.31
N GLU A 285 5.29 -32.08 -6.18
CA GLU A 285 4.54 -30.88 -5.84
C GLU A 285 4.89 -30.34 -4.44
N LEU A 286 5.00 -31.21 -3.43
CA LEU A 286 5.41 -30.80 -2.08
C LEU A 286 6.85 -30.26 -2.06
N LYS A 287 7.75 -30.88 -2.84
CA LYS A 287 9.13 -30.39 -3.01
C LYS A 287 9.15 -29.01 -3.68
N THR A 288 8.32 -28.79 -4.70
CA THR A 288 8.14 -27.46 -5.32
C THR A 288 7.64 -26.43 -4.32
N TRP A 289 6.60 -26.73 -3.53
CA TRP A 289 6.09 -25.80 -2.52
C TRP A 289 7.11 -25.44 -1.45
N ARG A 290 7.99 -26.38 -1.08
CA ARG A 290 9.11 -26.10 -0.18
C ARG A 290 10.10 -25.13 -0.83
N GLY A 291 10.44 -25.36 -2.10
CA GLY A 291 11.34 -24.51 -2.89
C GLY A 291 10.79 -23.11 -3.15
N ASP A 292 9.47 -22.95 -3.32
CA ASP A 292 8.82 -21.66 -3.56
C ASP A 292 9.08 -20.64 -2.44
N VAL A 293 9.27 -21.09 -1.19
CA VAL A 293 9.60 -20.23 -0.04
C VAL A 293 10.97 -19.54 -0.20
N ALA A 294 11.86 -20.10 -1.02
CA ALA A 294 13.15 -19.52 -1.36
C ALA A 294 13.17 -18.80 -2.72
N ASN A 295 12.06 -18.78 -3.46
CA ASN A 295 12.04 -18.25 -4.81
C ASN A 295 11.89 -16.71 -4.80
N PRO A 296 12.87 -15.95 -5.32
CA PRO A 296 12.86 -14.48 -5.29
C PRO A 296 11.75 -13.85 -6.14
N ASN A 297 11.13 -14.62 -7.04
CA ASN A 297 10.07 -14.16 -7.93
C ASN A 297 8.67 -14.62 -7.49
N ARG A 298 8.57 -15.32 -6.34
CA ARG A 298 7.30 -15.77 -5.77
C ARG A 298 7.00 -14.98 -4.50
N ASN A 299 5.72 -14.89 -4.15
CA ASN A 299 5.30 -14.24 -2.91
C ASN A 299 5.52 -15.10 -1.66
N ASP A 300 5.85 -16.38 -1.82
CA ASP A 300 5.98 -17.36 -0.74
C ASP A 300 7.02 -16.97 0.31
N ALA A 301 8.13 -16.34 -0.08
CA ALA A 301 9.16 -15.86 0.84
C ALA A 301 8.64 -14.79 1.81
N SER A 302 7.84 -13.85 1.30
CA SER A 302 7.18 -12.81 2.11
C SER A 302 5.99 -13.38 2.88
N LEU A 303 5.20 -14.25 2.24
CA LEU A 303 3.98 -14.77 2.82
C LEU A 303 4.25 -15.75 3.98
N SER A 304 5.30 -16.56 3.89
CA SER A 304 5.75 -17.41 4.99
C SER A 304 6.21 -16.58 6.20
N ALA A 305 6.89 -15.45 5.97
CA ALA A 305 7.28 -14.53 7.03
C ALA A 305 6.06 -13.88 7.71
N GLY A 306 5.08 -13.40 6.94
CA GLY A 306 3.83 -12.89 7.51
C GLY A 306 3.02 -13.95 8.27
N PHE A 307 3.00 -15.19 7.75
CA PHE A 307 2.41 -16.33 8.45
C PHE A 307 3.13 -16.60 9.79
N TYR A 308 4.46 -16.62 9.80
CA TYR A 308 5.25 -16.83 11.00
C TYR A 308 5.02 -15.72 12.03
N TRP A 309 5.00 -14.46 11.58
CA TRP A 309 4.65 -13.29 12.40
C TRP A 309 3.31 -13.47 13.11
N ALA A 310 2.28 -13.90 12.38
CA ALA A 310 0.95 -14.14 12.94
C ALA A 310 0.93 -15.36 13.88
N LYS A 311 1.54 -16.48 13.47
CA LYS A 311 1.63 -17.72 14.27
C LYS A 311 2.27 -17.49 15.64
N MET A 312 3.30 -16.65 15.69
CA MET A 312 4.04 -16.36 16.91
C MET A 312 3.44 -15.20 17.73
N ASN A 313 2.29 -14.65 17.30
CA ASN A 313 1.66 -13.48 17.92
C ASN A 313 2.61 -12.27 18.05
N MET A 314 3.52 -12.08 17.08
CA MET A 314 4.57 -11.06 17.14
C MET A 314 4.03 -9.63 17.28
N ALA A 315 2.82 -9.37 16.77
CA ALA A 315 2.16 -8.08 16.91
C ALA A 315 1.98 -7.67 18.39
N ARG A 316 1.71 -8.63 19.29
CA ARG A 316 1.55 -8.34 20.72
C ARG A 316 2.82 -7.71 21.30
N TYR A 317 3.97 -8.31 21.02
CA TYR A 317 5.25 -7.83 21.54
C TYR A 317 5.72 -6.52 20.88
N ALA A 318 5.28 -6.26 19.65
CA ALA A 318 5.63 -5.04 18.93
C ALA A 318 4.79 -3.82 19.33
N ASP A 319 3.67 -4.02 20.03
CA ASP A 319 2.78 -2.95 20.50
C ASP A 319 2.99 -2.60 21.99
N GLU A 320 3.88 -3.31 22.69
CA GLU A 320 4.28 -3.04 24.09
C GLU A 320 5.23 -1.85 24.19
#